data_AF-A0A956L0X2-F1
#
_entry.id   AF-A0A956L0X2-F1
#
_cell.length_a   1.000
_cell.length_b   1.000
_cell.length_c   1.000
_cell.angle_alpha   90.00
_cell.angle_beta   90.00
_cell.angle_gamma   90.00
#
_symmetry.space_group_name_H-M   'P 1'
#
loop_
_entity.id
_entity.type
_entity.pdbx_description
1 polymer ?
#
loop_
_entity_poly.entity_id
_entity_poly.type
_entity_poly.pdbx_seq_one_letter_code
_entity_poly.pdbx_strand_id
1 'polypeptide(L)'
;MAPRLRELDEVLAERGMPPAARARVEVRLRQEAQRRAALTGFRLRWLPALTFAAGAALVLMVVGLRVFQGTASPEAVASRVLGIFTVQGEGCRYHEEVGDTVLDGTCRLVAPSMAVHTWERARLRDDEGTVELREGTAMFDVTEVEAGQPPTRIRVSHGIIEVLGTRFTIEQGPRGGHVDLFEGRIRFIGLDGSSTEIAPGQRYTWGETLAALTLTPPPTGPTLEPSMAAAGAAGGEASTEPAE
;
A
#
# COMPACT_ATOMS: atom_id res chain seq x y z
N MET A 1 10.65 -1.68 -9.40
CA MET A 1 9.84 -2.73 -10.08
C MET A 1 9.13 -2.26 -11.36
N ALA A 2 8.85 -0.96 -11.53
CA ALA A 2 8.22 -0.39 -12.74
C ALA A 2 9.04 -0.38 -14.06
N PRO A 3 10.40 -0.31 -14.11
CA PRO A 3 11.10 -0.19 -15.40
C PRO A 3 11.01 -1.47 -16.24
N ARG A 4 10.95 -2.63 -15.58
CA ARG A 4 10.83 -3.93 -16.25
C ARG A 4 9.49 -4.12 -16.95
N LEU A 5 8.42 -3.49 -16.44
CA LEU A 5 7.10 -3.54 -17.07
C LEU A 5 7.04 -2.68 -18.33
N ARG A 6 7.69 -1.49 -18.34
CA ARG A 6 7.78 -0.65 -19.53
C ARG A 6 8.55 -1.32 -20.67
N GLU A 7 9.67 -1.95 -20.34
CA GLU A 7 10.48 -2.68 -21.34
C GLU A 7 9.71 -3.87 -21.93
N LEU A 8 8.92 -4.58 -21.10
CA LEU A 8 8.03 -5.64 -21.56
C LEU A 8 6.89 -5.12 -22.45
N ASP A 9 6.28 -3.98 -22.11
CA ASP A 9 5.23 -3.37 -22.92
C ASP A 9 5.76 -2.88 -24.28
N GLU A 10 6.98 -2.34 -24.33
CA GLU A 10 7.62 -1.88 -25.56
C GLU A 10 7.96 -3.05 -26.50
N VAL A 11 8.52 -4.14 -25.96
CA VAL A 11 8.78 -5.38 -26.71
C VAL A 11 7.48 -6.02 -27.21
N LEU A 12 6.39 -5.93 -26.44
CA LEU A 12 5.09 -6.44 -26.87
C LEU A 12 4.41 -5.55 -27.92
N ALA A 13 4.65 -4.24 -27.88
CA ALA A 13 4.16 -3.30 -28.88
C ALA A 13 4.83 -3.54 -30.25
N GLU A 14 6.14 -3.76 -30.27
CA GLU A 14 6.91 -4.05 -31.50
C GLU A 14 6.50 -5.37 -32.15
N ARG A 15 6.17 -6.39 -31.35
CA ARG A 15 5.83 -7.72 -31.88
C ARG A 15 4.51 -7.77 -32.63
N GLY A 16 3.67 -6.73 -32.55
CA GLY A 16 2.44 -6.57 -33.33
C GLY A 16 1.46 -7.73 -33.16
N MET A 17 0.33 -7.50 -32.50
CA MET A 17 -0.67 -8.57 -32.34
C MET A 17 -1.10 -9.15 -33.70
N PRO A 18 -0.98 -10.48 -33.92
CA PRO A 18 -1.37 -11.10 -35.19
C PRO A 18 -2.81 -10.75 -35.56
N PRO A 19 -3.14 -10.55 -36.85
CA PRO A 19 -4.48 -10.13 -37.28
C PRO A 19 -5.58 -11.10 -36.81
N ALA A 20 -5.29 -12.40 -36.75
CA ALA A 20 -6.20 -13.42 -36.23
C ALA A 20 -6.42 -13.35 -34.71
N ALA A 21 -5.48 -12.78 -33.94
CA ALA A 21 -5.64 -12.56 -32.51
C ALA A 21 -6.49 -11.29 -32.26
N ARG A 22 -6.26 -10.21 -33.01
CA ARG A 22 -7.10 -8.99 -32.97
C ARG A 22 -8.56 -9.31 -33.25
N ALA A 23 -8.84 -10.08 -34.30
CA ALA A 23 -10.20 -10.49 -34.65
C ALA A 23 -10.90 -11.27 -33.51
N ARG A 24 -10.16 -12.15 -32.80
CA ARG A 24 -10.71 -12.92 -31.67
C ARG A 24 -11.02 -12.04 -30.45
N VAL A 25 -10.16 -11.06 -30.16
CA VAL A 25 -10.37 -10.12 -29.05
C VAL A 25 -11.57 -9.21 -29.32
N GLU A 26 -11.70 -8.67 -30.54
CA GLU A 26 -12.85 -7.85 -30.93
C GLU A 26 -14.18 -8.62 -30.83
N VAL A 27 -14.20 -9.88 -31.26
CA VAL A 27 -15.39 -10.74 -31.14
C VAL A 27 -15.77 -10.95 -29.68
N ARG A 28 -14.80 -11.23 -28.79
CA ARG A 28 -15.08 -11.38 -27.34
C ARG A 28 -15.58 -10.08 -26.71
N LEU A 29 -14.96 -8.94 -27.00
CA LEU A 29 -15.36 -7.64 -26.46
C LEU A 29 -16.78 -7.26 -26.89
N ARG A 30 -17.14 -7.50 -28.17
CA ARG A 30 -18.52 -7.29 -28.65
C ARG A 30 -19.52 -8.21 -27.95
N GLN A 31 -19.15 -9.47 -27.72
CA GLN A 31 -20.03 -10.45 -27.06
C GLN A 31 -20.26 -10.09 -25.58
N GLU A 32 -19.25 -9.60 -24.88
CA GLU A 32 -19.39 -9.12 -23.49
C GLU A 32 -20.21 -7.83 -23.40
N ALA A 33 -20.00 -6.89 -24.32
CA ALA A 33 -20.79 -5.66 -24.40
C ALA A 33 -22.29 -5.97 -24.64
N GLN A 34 -22.61 -6.92 -25.53
CA GLN A 34 -23.98 -7.37 -25.77
C GLN A 34 -24.61 -8.06 -24.55
N ARG A 35 -23.84 -8.87 -23.81
CA ARG A 35 -24.34 -9.50 -22.55
C ARG A 35 -24.67 -8.47 -21.48
N ARG A 36 -23.85 -7.41 -21.33
CA ARG A 36 -24.12 -6.33 -20.37
C ARG A 36 -25.35 -5.50 -20.78
N ALA A 37 -25.51 -5.21 -22.07
CA ALA A 37 -26.67 -4.47 -22.58
C ALA A 37 -27.99 -5.27 -22.48
N ALA A 38 -27.95 -6.60 -22.60
CA ALA A 38 -29.13 -7.45 -22.45
C ALA A 38 -29.70 -7.47 -21.02
N LEU A 39 -28.87 -7.25 -20.00
CA LEU A 39 -29.31 -7.23 -18.61
C LEU A 39 -29.92 -5.90 -18.17
N THR A 40 -29.50 -4.78 -18.78
CA THR A 40 -30.01 -3.44 -18.45
C THR A 40 -31.21 -3.01 -19.30
N GLY A 41 -31.48 -3.68 -20.44
CA GLY A 41 -32.48 -3.23 -21.41
C GLY A 41 -33.93 -3.68 -21.20
N PHE A 42 -34.21 -4.68 -20.35
CA PHE A 42 -35.52 -5.37 -20.39
C PHE A 42 -36.50 -5.11 -19.22
N ARG A 43 -36.19 -4.22 -18.26
CA ARG A 43 -37.05 -4.10 -17.06
C ARG A 43 -37.39 -2.69 -16.58
N LEU A 44 -37.65 -1.72 -17.47
CA LEU A 44 -38.15 -0.43 -16.98
C LEU A 44 -39.02 0.36 -17.96
N ARG A 45 -40.07 -0.24 -18.54
CA ARG A 45 -41.08 0.57 -19.25
C ARG A 45 -42.55 0.14 -19.20
N TRP A 46 -42.87 -1.04 -18.67
CA TRP A 46 -44.26 -1.49 -18.56
C TRP A 46 -44.43 -2.29 -17.27
N LEU A 47 -44.96 -1.67 -16.21
CA LEU A 47 -45.75 -2.29 -15.11
C LEU A 47 -45.97 -1.28 -13.95
N PRO A 48 -46.68 -0.15 -14.11
CA PRO A 48 -47.04 0.67 -12.94
C PRO A 48 -48.36 0.26 -12.27
N ALA A 49 -49.19 -0.65 -12.82
CA ALA A 49 -50.60 -0.67 -12.42
C ALA A 49 -51.20 -1.98 -11.84
N LEU A 50 -50.53 -3.14 -11.86
CA LEU A 50 -51.22 -4.40 -11.51
C LEU A 50 -50.54 -5.33 -10.48
N THR A 51 -49.43 -4.95 -9.84
CA THR A 51 -48.73 -5.80 -8.86
C THR A 51 -48.75 -5.28 -7.43
N PHE A 52 -49.77 -4.49 -7.05
CA PHE A 52 -49.86 -3.93 -5.69
C PHE A 52 -50.54 -4.84 -4.65
N ALA A 53 -51.32 -5.86 -5.04
CA ALA A 53 -52.10 -6.64 -4.06
C ALA A 53 -51.51 -8.03 -3.73
N ALA A 54 -50.95 -8.75 -4.71
CA ALA A 54 -50.45 -10.11 -4.48
C ALA A 54 -48.95 -10.19 -4.09
N GLY A 55 -48.16 -9.16 -4.44
CA GLY A 55 -46.73 -9.09 -4.09
C GLY A 55 -46.49 -8.79 -2.61
N ALA A 56 -47.39 -8.07 -1.94
CA ALA A 56 -47.23 -7.71 -0.53
C ALA A 56 -47.22 -8.94 0.40
N ALA A 57 -48.05 -9.96 0.12
CA ALA A 57 -48.14 -11.15 0.96
C ALA A 57 -46.93 -12.08 0.82
N LEU A 58 -46.37 -12.25 -0.39
CA LEU A 58 -45.23 -13.13 -0.62
C LEU A 58 -43.90 -12.44 -0.27
N VAL A 59 -43.81 -11.11 -0.42
CA VAL A 59 -42.71 -10.31 0.15
C VAL A 59 -42.77 -10.36 1.68
N LEU A 60 -43.94 -10.25 2.32
CA LEU A 60 -44.05 -10.40 3.78
C LEU A 60 -43.70 -11.82 4.26
N MET A 61 -43.97 -12.88 3.49
CA MET A 61 -43.63 -14.25 3.88
C MET A 61 -42.14 -14.57 3.71
N VAL A 62 -41.50 -14.10 2.64
CA VAL A 62 -40.05 -14.29 2.41
C VAL A 62 -39.21 -13.34 3.28
N VAL A 63 -39.67 -12.10 3.51
CA VAL A 63 -39.09 -11.20 4.52
C VAL A 63 -39.33 -11.74 5.92
N GLY A 64 -40.52 -12.27 6.22
CA GLY A 64 -40.85 -12.86 7.53
C GLY A 64 -40.00 -14.08 7.89
N LEU A 65 -39.77 -15.01 6.94
CA LEU A 65 -38.88 -16.16 7.19
C LEU A 65 -37.40 -15.76 7.29
N ARG A 66 -36.94 -14.73 6.56
CA ARG A 66 -35.57 -14.19 6.70
C ARG A 66 -35.37 -13.43 8.02
N VAL A 67 -36.44 -12.83 8.57
CA VAL A 67 -36.41 -12.16 9.88
C VAL A 67 -36.35 -13.18 11.03
N PHE A 68 -36.89 -14.39 10.85
CA PHE A 68 -36.95 -15.39 11.93
C PHE A 68 -35.79 -16.41 11.95
N GLN A 69 -35.07 -16.60 10.84
CA GLN A 69 -33.96 -17.58 10.75
C GLN A 69 -32.55 -16.95 10.72
N GLY A 70 -32.45 -15.64 10.94
CA GLY A 70 -31.20 -14.88 10.84
C GLY A 70 -30.89 -13.99 12.02
N THR A 71 -31.49 -14.20 13.19
CA THR A 71 -30.99 -13.60 14.44
C THR A 71 -29.86 -14.44 15.03
N ALA A 72 -28.86 -14.78 14.20
CA ALA A 72 -27.53 -14.45 14.69
C ALA A 72 -27.59 -12.92 14.72
N SER A 73 -27.85 -12.35 15.92
CA SER A 73 -27.71 -10.91 16.13
C SER A 73 -26.51 -10.48 15.30
N PRO A 74 -26.58 -9.46 14.43
CA PRO A 74 -25.36 -8.83 14.00
C PRO A 74 -24.66 -8.55 15.31
N GLU A 75 -23.59 -9.32 15.59
CA GLU A 75 -22.81 -9.18 16.78
C GLU A 75 -22.40 -7.74 16.67
N ALA A 76 -23.08 -6.89 17.43
CA ALA A 76 -23.08 -5.47 17.22
C ALA A 76 -21.62 -5.15 17.39
N VAL A 77 -20.92 -4.92 16.25
CA VAL A 77 -19.47 -4.73 16.23
C VAL A 77 -19.32 -3.57 17.16
N ALA A 78 -18.89 -3.87 18.38
CA ALA A 78 -19.14 -3.02 19.51
C ALA A 78 -18.27 -1.82 19.24
N SER A 79 -18.89 -0.80 18.67
CA SER A 79 -18.27 0.46 18.31
C SER A 79 -17.89 1.08 19.62
N ARG A 80 -16.69 0.76 20.09
CA ARG A 80 -16.15 1.23 21.33
C ARG A 80 -15.28 2.43 21.03
N VAL A 81 -15.42 3.43 21.88
CA VAL A 81 -14.73 4.70 21.75
C VAL A 81 -13.45 4.62 22.59
N LEU A 82 -12.30 4.79 21.96
CA LEU A 82 -10.98 4.90 22.57
C LEU A 82 -10.49 6.33 22.39
N GLY A 83 -10.67 7.18 23.40
CA GLY A 83 -10.40 8.60 23.27
C GLY A 83 -11.23 9.22 22.14
N ILE A 84 -10.58 9.71 21.09
CA ILE A 84 -11.24 10.24 19.88
C ILE A 84 -11.59 9.18 18.83
N PHE A 85 -11.15 7.93 19.00
CA PHE A 85 -11.27 6.89 17.99
C PHE A 85 -12.48 6.02 18.20
N THR A 86 -13.16 5.70 17.10
CA THR A 86 -14.10 4.58 17.01
C THR A 86 -13.37 3.36 16.45
N VAL A 87 -13.31 2.27 17.22
CA VAL A 87 -12.66 1.03 16.78
C VAL A 87 -13.64 0.16 16.00
N GLN A 88 -13.21 -0.33 14.84
CA GLN A 88 -13.94 -1.19 13.92
C GLN A 88 -13.02 -2.29 13.38
N GLY A 89 -13.59 -3.40 12.92
CA GLY A 89 -12.84 -4.46 12.23
C GLY A 89 -13.25 -5.86 12.68
N GLU A 90 -13.33 -6.78 11.72
CA GLU A 90 -13.55 -8.20 12.01
C GLU A 90 -12.27 -8.82 12.58
N GLY A 91 -12.38 -9.50 13.73
CA GLY A 91 -11.22 -10.08 14.40
C GLY A 91 -10.28 -9.06 15.06
N CYS A 92 -10.65 -7.77 15.11
CA CYS A 92 -9.94 -6.77 15.89
C CYS A 92 -10.14 -7.04 17.39
N ARG A 93 -9.05 -7.36 18.09
CA ARG A 93 -9.02 -7.44 19.55
C ARG A 93 -8.24 -6.25 20.06
N TYR A 94 -8.72 -5.61 21.11
CA TYR A 94 -7.98 -4.55 21.76
C TYR A 94 -8.15 -4.63 23.28
N HIS A 95 -7.16 -4.11 23.98
CA HIS A 95 -7.16 -3.95 25.43
C HIS A 95 -6.30 -2.76 25.80
N GLU A 96 -6.57 -2.17 26.96
CA GLU A 96 -5.78 -1.08 27.51
C GLU A 96 -4.67 -1.65 28.42
N GLU A 97 -3.44 -1.18 28.25
CA GLU A 97 -2.27 -1.55 29.03
C GLU A 97 -1.54 -0.26 29.44
N VAL A 98 -1.63 0.13 30.72
CA VAL A 98 -0.88 1.27 31.30
C VAL A 98 -0.97 2.57 30.47
N GLY A 99 -2.18 2.90 30.00
CA GLY A 99 -2.44 4.09 29.19
C GLY A 99 -2.09 3.95 27.70
N ASP A 100 -1.61 2.79 27.27
CA ASP A 100 -1.52 2.42 25.87
C ASP A 100 -2.76 1.59 25.49
N THR A 101 -3.24 1.76 24.26
CA THR A 101 -4.15 0.84 23.60
C THR A 101 -3.34 -0.17 22.80
N VAL A 102 -3.48 -1.43 23.16
CA VAL A 102 -2.93 -2.55 22.40
C VAL A 102 -3.99 -3.06 21.44
N LEU A 103 -3.65 -3.10 20.16
CA LEU A 103 -4.46 -3.63 19.08
C LEU A 103 -3.84 -4.94 18.58
N ASP A 104 -4.65 -5.97 18.38
CA ASP A 104 -4.25 -7.27 17.85
C ASP A 104 -5.17 -7.65 16.69
N GLY A 105 -4.59 -7.84 15.49
CA GLY A 105 -5.30 -8.24 14.27
C GLY A 105 -5.61 -7.07 13.33
N THR A 106 -6.63 -7.24 12.49
CA THR A 106 -7.04 -6.23 11.51
C THR A 106 -7.99 -5.21 12.15
N CYS A 107 -7.44 -4.11 12.66
CA CYS A 107 -8.20 -3.03 13.28
C CYS A 107 -8.26 -1.79 12.40
N ARG A 108 -9.40 -1.12 12.41
CA ARG A 108 -9.62 0.20 11.82
C ARG A 108 -10.10 1.15 12.91
N LEU A 109 -9.31 2.18 13.19
CA LEU A 109 -9.65 3.24 14.12
C LEU A 109 -10.05 4.46 13.31
N VAL A 110 -11.19 5.06 13.62
CA VAL A 110 -11.72 6.23 12.89
C VAL A 110 -11.87 7.41 13.85
N ALA A 111 -11.21 8.52 13.53
CA ALA A 111 -11.33 9.81 14.19
C ALA A 111 -11.78 10.88 13.16
N PRO A 112 -12.14 12.11 13.59
CA PRO A 112 -12.70 13.13 12.69
C PRO A 112 -11.83 13.50 11.48
N SER A 113 -10.51 13.56 11.67
CA SER A 113 -9.55 13.96 10.62
C SER A 113 -8.61 12.85 10.18
N MET A 114 -8.76 11.63 10.70
CA MET A 114 -7.86 10.52 10.36
C MET A 114 -8.50 9.15 10.55
N ALA A 115 -8.05 8.18 9.74
CA ALA A 115 -8.26 6.77 9.97
C ALA A 115 -6.90 6.06 10.14
N VAL A 116 -6.84 5.13 11.09
CA VAL A 116 -5.65 4.31 11.35
C VAL A 116 -6.01 2.85 11.09
N HIS A 117 -5.19 2.18 10.29
CA HIS A 117 -5.36 0.78 9.93
C HIS A 117 -4.17 -0.01 10.47
N THR A 118 -4.43 -1.06 11.22
CA THR A 118 -3.42 -2.01 11.69
C THR A 118 -3.80 -3.41 11.19
N TRP A 119 -2.80 -4.21 10.85
CA TRP A 119 -2.99 -5.61 10.41
C TRP A 119 -2.35 -6.61 11.38
N GLU A 120 -1.35 -6.16 12.12
CA GLU A 120 -0.63 -6.91 13.13
C GLU A 120 -0.79 -6.23 14.49
N ARG A 121 -0.06 -6.72 15.50
CA ARG A 121 -0.04 -6.10 16.81
C ARG A 121 0.53 -4.68 16.73
N ALA A 122 -0.20 -3.72 17.28
CA ALA A 122 0.25 -2.34 17.38
C ALA A 122 -0.10 -1.77 18.76
N ARG A 123 0.79 -0.93 19.29
CA ARG A 123 0.56 -0.17 20.53
C ARG A 123 0.41 1.30 20.19
N LEU A 124 -0.77 1.85 20.44
CA LEU A 124 -1.08 3.26 20.24
C LEU A 124 -1.34 3.93 21.59
N ARG A 125 -1.08 5.22 21.68
CA ARG A 125 -1.50 6.06 22.81
C ARG A 125 -2.16 7.31 22.26
N ASP A 126 -3.28 7.69 22.87
CA ASP A 126 -3.93 8.98 22.61
C ASP A 126 -3.46 9.97 23.69
N ASP A 127 -2.90 11.09 23.26
CA ASP A 127 -2.36 12.15 24.13
C ASP A 127 -2.89 13.50 23.66
N GLU A 128 -3.98 13.97 24.28
CA GLU A 128 -4.61 15.27 23.97
C GLU A 128 -4.92 15.47 22.47
N GLY A 129 -5.36 14.41 21.78
CA GLY A 129 -5.66 14.44 20.35
C GLY A 129 -4.44 14.26 19.43
N THR A 130 -3.25 14.03 20.00
CA THR A 130 -2.08 13.53 19.29
C THR A 130 -2.03 12.02 19.41
N VAL A 131 -1.94 11.33 18.27
CA VAL A 131 -1.73 9.87 18.26
C VAL A 131 -0.25 9.59 18.39
N GLU A 132 0.13 8.77 19.34
CA GLU A 132 1.48 8.22 19.46
C GLU A 132 1.48 6.75 19.06
N LEU A 133 2.25 6.40 18.04
CA LEU A 133 2.57 5.00 17.76
C LEU A 133 3.78 4.62 18.60
N ARG A 134 3.61 3.68 19.54
CA ARG A 134 4.68 3.19 20.42
C ARG A 134 5.46 2.05 19.78
N GLU A 135 4.73 1.13 19.15
CA GLU A 135 5.26 -0.11 18.59
C GLU A 135 4.31 -0.67 17.53
N GLY A 136 4.86 -1.36 16.52
CA GLY A 136 4.12 -2.09 15.50
C GLY A 136 3.98 -1.32 14.19
N THR A 137 3.04 -1.77 13.36
CA THR A 137 2.83 -1.24 12.01
C THR A 137 1.42 -0.70 11.86
N ALA A 138 1.31 0.53 11.39
CA ALA A 138 0.03 1.20 11.16
C ALA A 138 0.07 2.03 9.87
N MET A 139 -1.00 1.96 9.09
CA MET A 139 -1.26 2.87 7.97
C MET A 139 -2.19 3.98 8.41
N PHE A 140 -1.80 5.20 8.12
CA PHE A 140 -2.55 6.41 8.42
C PHE A 140 -3.13 6.98 7.12
N ASP A 141 -4.41 7.31 7.18
CA ASP A 141 -5.14 8.03 6.14
C ASP A 141 -5.68 9.31 6.78
N VAL A 142 -5.02 10.43 6.52
CA VAL A 142 -5.29 11.71 7.16
C VAL A 142 -5.96 12.63 6.15
N THR A 143 -7.13 13.16 6.52
CA THR A 143 -7.88 14.11 5.70
C THR A 143 -7.04 15.36 5.44
N GLU A 144 -7.17 15.94 4.25
CA GLU A 144 -6.50 17.18 3.90
C GLU A 144 -6.89 18.32 4.84
N VAL A 145 -5.86 18.99 5.35
CA VAL A 145 -5.98 20.12 6.26
C VAL A 145 -5.91 21.39 5.42
N GLU A 146 -6.86 22.31 5.60
CA GLU A 146 -6.88 23.57 4.86
C GLU A 146 -5.63 24.41 5.13
N ALA A 147 -5.21 25.19 4.14
CA ALA A 147 -4.06 26.08 4.27
C ALA A 147 -4.26 27.06 5.44
N GLY A 148 -3.30 27.08 6.38
CA GLY A 148 -3.33 27.95 7.56
C GLY A 148 -3.91 27.29 8.83
N GLN A 149 -4.51 26.10 8.72
CA GLN A 149 -4.87 25.29 9.88
C GLN A 149 -3.66 24.51 10.41
N PRO A 150 -3.61 24.15 11.71
CA PRO A 150 -2.50 23.38 12.27
C PRO A 150 -2.44 21.97 11.65
N PRO A 151 -1.23 21.45 11.33
CA PRO A 151 -1.09 20.10 10.80
C PRO A 151 -1.50 19.05 11.82
N THR A 152 -1.93 17.88 11.34
CA THR A 152 -2.14 16.72 12.20
C THR A 152 -0.78 16.20 12.66
N ARG A 153 -0.63 15.92 13.95
CA ARG A 153 0.62 15.47 14.55
C ARG A 153 0.51 14.02 14.98
N ILE A 154 1.52 13.24 14.62
CA ILE A 154 1.68 11.86 15.06
C ILE A 154 3.04 11.73 15.72
N ARG A 155 3.04 11.25 16.96
CA ARG A 155 4.25 11.00 17.74
C ARG A 155 4.80 9.61 17.45
N VAL A 156 6.11 9.54 17.31
CA VAL A 156 6.89 8.32 17.16
C VAL A 156 8.08 8.38 18.12
N SER A 157 8.79 7.27 18.31
CA SER A 157 9.87 7.16 19.29
C SER A 157 10.94 8.27 19.22
N HIS A 158 11.26 8.78 18.03
CA HIS A 158 12.35 9.73 17.81
C HIS A 158 11.90 11.09 17.26
N GLY A 159 10.60 11.42 17.35
CA GLY A 159 10.13 12.70 16.83
C GLY A 159 8.63 12.79 16.64
N ILE A 160 8.26 13.78 15.84
CA ILE A 160 6.87 14.10 15.49
C ILE A 160 6.77 14.16 13.97
N ILE A 161 5.76 13.51 13.43
CA ILE A 161 5.40 13.60 12.02
C ILE A 161 4.25 14.60 11.91
N GLU A 162 4.50 15.72 11.24
CA GLU A 162 3.47 16.70 10.87
C GLU A 162 2.92 16.36 9.48
N VAL A 163 1.59 16.23 9.42
CA VAL A 163 0.86 15.73 8.27
C VAL A 163 -0.11 16.79 7.74
N LEU A 164 -0.09 16.98 6.43
CA LEU A 164 -1.01 17.85 5.69
C LEU A 164 -1.74 17.01 4.62
N GLY A 165 -2.74 16.22 5.01
CA GLY A 165 -3.56 15.45 4.06
C GLY A 165 -2.81 14.36 3.32
N THR A 166 -2.53 13.24 3.97
CA THR A 166 -1.63 12.22 3.40
C THR A 166 -2.05 10.81 3.73
N ARG A 167 -1.62 9.89 2.88
CA ARG A 167 -1.65 8.46 3.15
C ARG A 167 -0.22 7.91 3.25
N PHE A 168 0.09 7.24 4.36
CA PHE A 168 1.42 6.69 4.63
C PHE A 168 1.36 5.52 5.61
N THR A 169 2.45 4.75 5.68
CA THR A 169 2.62 3.68 6.67
C THR A 169 3.78 4.03 7.59
N ILE A 170 3.61 3.78 8.88
CA ILE A 170 4.69 3.77 9.86
C ILE A 170 4.90 2.34 10.34
N GLU A 171 6.16 1.93 10.37
CA GLU A 171 6.62 0.75 11.11
C GLU A 171 7.56 1.22 12.21
N GLN A 172 7.21 0.92 13.46
CA GLN A 172 7.97 1.33 14.64
C GLN A 172 8.38 0.12 15.48
N GLY A 173 9.68 -0.04 15.66
CA GLY A 173 10.27 -0.99 16.59
C GLY A 173 10.82 -0.32 17.85
N PRO A 174 11.47 -1.09 18.73
CA PRO A 174 11.95 -0.60 20.03
C PRO A 174 13.07 0.46 19.94
N ARG A 175 13.83 0.50 18.84
CA ARG A 175 15.03 1.36 18.69
C ARG A 175 14.93 2.37 17.54
N GLY A 176 13.79 2.44 16.87
CA GLY A 176 13.65 3.23 15.65
C GLY A 176 12.46 2.80 14.83
N GLY A 177 12.38 3.32 13.61
CA GLY A 177 11.28 3.03 12.72
C GLY A 177 11.50 3.67 11.38
N HIS A 178 10.51 3.51 10.51
CA HIS A 178 10.48 4.22 9.24
C HIS A 178 9.05 4.60 8.86
N VAL A 179 8.97 5.60 7.99
CA VAL A 179 7.73 6.03 7.34
C VAL A 179 7.89 5.86 5.84
N ASP A 180 6.89 5.25 5.21
CA ASP A 180 6.72 5.15 3.76
C ASP A 180 5.57 6.07 3.34
N LEU A 181 5.88 7.14 2.62
CA LEU A 181 4.88 8.11 2.17
C LEU A 181 4.31 7.72 0.80
N PHE A 182 2.99 7.55 0.70
CA PHE A 182 2.33 7.24 -0.57
C PHE A 182 1.79 8.50 -1.26
N GLU A 183 1.17 9.40 -0.51
CA GLU A 183 0.48 10.57 -1.05
C GLU A 183 0.68 11.82 -0.18
N GLY A 184 0.65 13.00 -0.80
CA GLY A 184 0.75 14.30 -0.14
C GLY A 184 2.17 14.66 0.32
N ARG A 185 2.32 15.28 1.50
CA ARG A 185 3.63 15.69 2.04
C ARG A 185 3.65 15.61 3.55
N ILE A 186 4.76 15.15 4.11
CA ILE A 186 4.96 15.10 5.56
C ILE A 186 6.25 15.79 5.93
N ARG A 187 6.28 16.35 7.15
CA ARG A 187 7.50 16.88 7.77
C ARG A 187 7.80 16.06 9.01
N PHE A 188 8.98 15.46 9.06
CA PHE A 188 9.49 14.82 10.26
C PHE A 188 10.29 15.84 11.07
N ILE A 189 9.94 15.99 12.35
CA ILE A 189 10.62 16.84 13.32
C ILE A 189 11.31 15.92 14.34
N GLY A 190 12.63 15.88 14.33
CA GLY A 190 13.44 15.09 15.26
C GLY A 190 13.42 15.64 16.68
N LEU A 191 13.87 14.84 17.65
CA LEU A 191 14.01 15.26 19.05
C LEU A 191 14.97 16.43 19.25
N ASP A 192 15.92 16.62 18.34
CA ASP A 192 16.86 17.74 18.28
C ASP A 192 16.26 19.01 17.63
N GLY A 193 15.01 18.94 17.18
CA GLY A 193 14.34 20.01 16.45
C GLY A 193 14.70 20.08 14.96
N SER A 194 15.53 19.16 14.45
CA SER A 194 15.80 19.06 13.01
C SER A 194 14.52 18.73 12.25
N SER A 195 14.35 19.32 11.07
CA SER A 195 13.16 19.15 10.24
C SER A 195 13.55 18.59 8.88
N THR A 196 12.96 17.46 8.51
CA THR A 196 13.13 16.84 7.18
C THR A 196 11.77 16.74 6.49
N GLU A 197 11.67 17.30 5.29
CA GLU A 197 10.49 17.12 4.44
C GLU A 197 10.62 15.83 3.63
N ILE A 198 9.54 15.07 3.55
CA ILE A 198 9.50 13.76 2.88
C ILE A 198 8.44 13.84 1.79
N ALA A 199 8.83 13.46 0.58
CA ALA A 199 7.98 13.47 -0.61
C ALA A 199 7.35 12.10 -0.90
N PRO A 200 6.25 12.04 -1.68
CA PRO A 200 5.63 10.78 -2.08
C PRO A 200 6.61 9.81 -2.73
N GLY A 201 6.50 8.54 -2.38
CA GLY A 201 7.37 7.46 -2.84
C GLY A 201 8.72 7.38 -2.10
N GLN A 202 8.97 8.27 -1.13
CA GLN A 202 10.18 8.22 -0.30
C GLN A 202 9.93 7.44 1.00
N ARG A 203 11.01 6.81 1.45
CA ARG A 203 11.13 6.24 2.79
C ARG A 203 12.04 7.11 3.62
N TYR A 204 11.62 7.43 4.85
CA TYR A 204 12.47 8.07 5.84
C TYR A 204 12.59 7.17 7.06
N THR A 205 13.83 6.97 7.54
CA THR A 205 14.15 6.07 8.66
C THR A 205 14.74 6.89 9.80
N TRP A 206 14.38 6.55 11.03
CA TRP A 206 14.91 7.17 12.25
C TRP A 206 15.33 6.13 13.29
N GLY A 207 16.05 6.61 14.30
CA GLY A 207 16.62 5.80 15.37
C GLY A 207 17.97 5.21 14.98
N GLU A 208 18.44 4.22 15.74
CA GLU A 208 19.65 3.51 15.41
C GLU A 208 19.45 2.81 14.07
N THR A 209 20.00 3.40 13.02
CA THR A 209 20.25 2.64 11.80
C THR A 209 21.16 1.52 12.28
N LEU A 210 20.65 0.29 12.33
CA LEU A 210 21.50 -0.88 12.23
C LEU A 210 22.14 -0.75 10.85
N ALA A 211 23.16 0.11 10.76
CA ALA A 211 23.99 0.31 9.60
C ALA A 211 24.32 -1.10 9.19
N ALA A 212 23.77 -1.48 8.04
CA ALA A 212 23.73 -2.83 7.56
C ALA A 212 25.04 -3.48 7.94
N LEU A 213 24.96 -4.66 8.57
CA LEU A 213 26.05 -5.62 8.57
C LEU A 213 26.62 -5.53 7.16
N THR A 214 27.72 -4.79 7.05
CA THR A 214 28.33 -4.51 5.78
C THR A 214 28.90 -5.88 5.51
N LEU A 215 28.13 -6.68 4.76
CA LEU A 215 28.62 -7.83 4.04
C LEU A 215 29.77 -7.23 3.27
N THR A 216 30.95 -7.29 3.88
CA THR A 216 32.20 -7.01 3.22
C THR A 216 32.08 -7.88 1.98
N PRO A 217 32.03 -7.29 0.77
CA PRO A 217 31.94 -8.10 -0.43
C PRO A 217 33.04 -9.16 -0.29
N PRO A 218 32.72 -10.45 -0.48
CA PRO A 218 33.72 -11.49 -0.33
C PRO A 218 34.94 -11.05 -1.13
N PRO A 219 36.16 -11.11 -0.56
CA PRO A 219 37.36 -10.63 -1.23
C PRO A 219 37.35 -11.23 -2.63
N THR A 220 37.33 -10.36 -3.64
CA THR A 220 37.43 -10.74 -5.03
C THR A 220 38.65 -11.65 -5.12
N GLY A 221 38.42 -12.94 -5.28
CA GLY A 221 39.49 -13.92 -5.42
C GLY A 221 40.41 -13.48 -6.56
N PRO A 222 41.72 -13.82 -6.50
CA PRO A 222 42.66 -13.38 -7.51
C PRO A 222 42.19 -13.82 -8.89
N THR A 223 42.05 -12.83 -9.77
CA THR A 223 41.90 -13.00 -11.22
C THR A 223 42.90 -14.03 -11.70
N LEU A 224 42.42 -15.20 -12.12
CA LEU A 224 43.23 -16.19 -12.82
C LEU A 224 43.59 -15.57 -14.18
N GLU A 225 44.82 -15.05 -14.29
CA GLU A 225 45.44 -14.71 -15.56
C GLU A 225 45.46 -15.96 -16.47
N PRO A 226 44.88 -15.89 -17.69
CA PRO A 226 45.03 -16.96 -18.66
C PRO A 226 46.47 -16.95 -19.18
N SER A 227 47.28 -17.85 -18.61
CA SER A 227 48.58 -18.25 -19.14
C SER A 227 48.38 -18.94 -20.49
N MET A 228 48.48 -18.15 -21.57
CA MET A 228 48.72 -18.69 -22.90
C MET A 228 50.21 -18.61 -23.21
N ALA A 229 50.88 -19.74 -22.97
CA ALA A 229 52.11 -20.09 -23.66
C ALA A 229 51.81 -20.23 -25.16
N ALA A 230 52.31 -19.30 -25.97
CA ALA A 230 52.38 -19.42 -27.42
C ALA A 230 53.86 -19.55 -27.82
N ALA A 231 54.23 -20.78 -28.14
CA ALA A 231 55.45 -21.13 -28.86
C ALA A 231 55.29 -20.83 -30.35
N GLY A 232 56.39 -20.42 -31.00
CA GLY A 232 56.50 -20.27 -32.46
C GLY A 232 57.40 -19.08 -32.81
N ALA A 233 58.72 -19.24 -32.91
CA ALA A 233 59.48 -19.86 -34.00
C ALA A 233 59.51 -19.01 -35.29
N ALA A 234 60.72 -18.48 -35.54
CA ALA A 234 61.44 -18.44 -36.82
C ALA A 234 61.02 -17.49 -37.96
N GLY A 235 62.06 -16.90 -38.57
CA GLY A 235 62.09 -16.26 -39.89
C GLY A 235 61.89 -14.75 -39.81
N GLY A 236 62.75 -13.87 -40.33
CA GLY A 236 63.83 -13.99 -41.30
C GLY A 236 64.05 -12.60 -41.91
N GLU A 237 65.29 -12.32 -42.32
CA GLU A 237 65.73 -11.45 -43.44
C GLU A 237 65.05 -10.06 -43.62
N ALA A 238 65.78 -8.97 -43.41
CA ALA A 238 66.75 -8.34 -44.34
C ALA A 238 66.12 -7.23 -45.18
N SER A 239 66.97 -6.26 -45.53
CA SER A 239 66.78 -5.19 -46.52
C SER A 239 65.82 -4.05 -46.12
N THR A 240 66.04 -2.78 -46.46
CA THR A 240 67.11 -2.01 -47.10
C THR A 240 66.65 -0.54 -46.97
N GLU A 241 67.60 0.41 -46.90
CA GLU A 241 67.57 1.82 -47.37
C GLU A 241 66.42 2.18 -48.38
N PRO A 242 66.04 3.47 -48.64
CA PRO A 242 66.85 4.67 -48.47
C PRO A 242 66.14 6.01 -48.11
N ALA A 243 67.02 7.01 -47.89
CA ALA A 243 66.97 8.44 -48.22
C ALA A 243 65.63 9.18 -48.43
N GLU A 244 65.47 10.31 -47.73
CA GLU A 244 65.80 11.66 -48.28
C GLU A 244 66.17 12.64 -47.14
#